data_AF-A0A537Z4N1-F1
#
_entry.id   AF-A0A537Z4N1-F1
#
_cell.length_a   1.000
_cell.length_b   1.000
_cell.length_c   1.000
_cell.angle_alpha   90.00
_cell.angle_beta   90.00
_cell.angle_gamma   90.00
#
_symmetry.space_group_name_H-M   'P 1'
#
loop_
_entity.id
_entity.type
_entity.pdbx_description
1 polymer ?
#
loop_
_entity_poly.entity_id
_entity_poly.type
_entity_poly.pdbx_seq_one_letter_code
_entity_poly.pdbx_strand_id
1 'polypeptide(L)'
;MARRPARRVDASAAPLRQLATPEERLSRTGTAPDGGLRGLPRPLHAAAQVGLLSAVASAILRPTYRSGRPLLTNRHELPVLLNRRGLLGSAVEIGVRAGEYSAIILERWNGRLLISVDPWAEAPAGDYLDIANVDSATHEQLHAVARSRLARFGDRSEVWRMTGDDAAERISPRSLDFVYLDARHDRSSVEHDLATWLPRVRPGGVLAGHDYLDGDFPPHGDFGVRSAVDGYFAGAGLRVHATLADRPWVSWFVLIP
;
A
#
# COMPACT_ATOMS: atom_id res chain seq x y z
N MET A 1 54.76 -28.06 48.33
CA MET A 1 55.83 -27.71 47.36
C MET A 1 55.26 -27.93 45.97
N ALA A 2 55.25 -27.04 44.98
CA ALA A 2 55.96 -25.80 44.77
C ALA A 2 55.07 -24.81 43.99
N ARG A 3 55.13 -23.53 44.36
CA ARG A 3 54.49 -22.41 43.67
C ARG A 3 55.28 -22.07 42.40
N ARG A 4 54.62 -21.91 41.25
CA ARG A 4 55.20 -21.28 40.05
C ARG A 4 54.94 -19.76 40.09
N PRO A 5 55.93 -18.90 39.79
CA PRO A 5 55.80 -17.46 39.98
C PRO A 5 55.24 -16.76 38.74
N ALA A 6 54.48 -15.69 39.00
CA ALA A 6 54.00 -14.74 38.02
C ALA A 6 55.17 -13.96 37.38
N ARG A 7 55.19 -13.89 36.05
CA ARG A 7 56.06 -12.96 35.31
C ARG A 7 55.42 -11.58 35.29
N ARG A 8 56.05 -10.64 35.98
CA ARG A 8 55.97 -9.20 35.69
C ARG A 8 56.68 -8.93 34.37
N VAL A 9 56.08 -8.10 33.52
CA VAL A 9 56.78 -7.45 32.40
C VAL A 9 56.50 -5.96 32.53
N ASP A 10 57.59 -5.21 32.65
CA ASP A 10 57.63 -3.76 32.81
C ASP A 10 57.00 -3.04 31.61
N ALA A 11 56.14 -2.07 31.91
CA ALA A 11 55.69 -1.07 30.95
C ALA A 11 56.69 0.08 30.95
N SER A 12 57.54 0.14 29.92
CA SER A 12 58.39 1.29 29.61
C SER A 12 57.56 2.38 28.93
N ALA A 13 57.59 3.58 29.51
CA ALA A 13 56.89 4.76 29.05
C ALA A 13 57.55 5.37 27.79
N ALA A 14 56.74 5.64 26.78
CA ALA A 14 57.07 6.49 25.63
C ALA A 14 56.05 7.66 25.58
N PRO A 15 56.45 8.85 25.11
CA PRO A 15 55.87 10.11 25.56
C PRO A 15 54.50 10.43 24.95
N LEU A 16 53.69 11.09 25.78
CA LEU A 16 52.40 11.71 25.50
C LEU A 16 52.44 12.56 24.22
N ARG A 17 51.74 12.11 23.17
CA ARG A 17 51.26 13.01 22.11
C ARG A 17 49.96 13.64 22.59
N GLN A 18 49.98 14.96 22.70
CA GLN A 18 48.85 15.81 23.06
C GLN A 18 47.63 15.48 22.19
N LEU A 19 46.53 15.12 22.85
CA LEU A 19 45.20 15.06 22.27
C LEU A 19 44.74 16.50 22.00
N ALA A 20 44.52 16.83 20.74
CA ALA A 20 43.87 18.08 20.36
C ALA A 20 42.41 18.07 20.85
N THR A 21 41.98 19.20 21.42
CA THR A 21 40.65 19.46 21.95
C THR A 21 39.58 19.54 20.84
N PRO A 22 38.28 19.34 21.16
CA PRO A 22 37.22 19.10 20.17
C PRO A 22 36.78 20.30 19.30
N GLU A 23 37.52 21.40 19.25
CA GLU A 23 37.09 22.63 18.55
C GLU A 23 37.95 23.05 17.34
N GLU A 24 38.95 22.27 16.92
CA GLU A 24 39.85 22.65 15.80
C GLU A 24 39.88 21.62 14.64
N ARG A 25 38.71 21.09 14.24
CA ARG A 25 38.59 20.27 13.01
C ARG A 25 37.47 20.74 12.08
N LEU A 26 37.32 22.05 11.94
CA LEU A 26 36.42 22.69 10.96
C LEU A 26 37.18 23.77 10.18
N SER A 27 38.16 23.37 9.40
CA SER A 27 38.60 24.17 8.25
C SER A 27 39.49 23.35 7.32
N ARG A 28 39.06 23.25 6.06
CA ARG A 28 39.78 22.95 4.82
C ARG A 28 39.41 21.64 4.10
N THR A 29 38.63 21.88 3.04
CA THR A 29 38.73 21.33 1.68
C THR A 29 38.29 19.89 1.44
N GLY A 30 37.03 19.77 1.02
CA GLY A 30 36.51 18.69 0.19
C GLY A 30 35.22 19.20 -0.48
N THR A 31 35.36 19.77 -1.68
CA THR A 31 34.26 20.16 -2.57
C THR A 31 33.42 18.94 -2.93
N ALA A 32 32.22 18.84 -2.35
CA ALA A 32 31.18 17.94 -2.83
C ALA A 32 30.51 18.58 -4.06
N PRO A 33 30.12 17.81 -5.10
CA PRO A 33 29.34 18.36 -6.19
C PRO A 33 27.95 18.71 -5.66
N ASP A 34 27.68 20.01 -5.67
CA ASP A 34 26.40 20.63 -5.39
C ASP A 34 25.44 20.27 -6.54
N GLY A 35 24.83 19.09 -6.45
CA GLY A 35 23.75 18.64 -7.33
C GLY A 35 22.48 19.40 -6.99
N GLY A 36 22.34 20.59 -7.57
CA GLY A 36 21.21 21.48 -7.35
C GLY A 36 19.86 20.80 -7.58
N LEU A 37 19.04 20.78 -6.52
CA LEU A 37 17.58 20.73 -6.63
C LEU A 37 17.00 21.94 -5.87
N ARG A 38 17.40 23.14 -6.31
CA ARG A 38 16.59 24.35 -6.14
C ARG A 38 16.22 24.84 -7.53
N GLY A 39 14.92 24.93 -7.79
CA GLY A 39 14.39 25.70 -8.91
C GLY A 39 13.83 24.88 -10.06
N LEU A 40 12.74 24.15 -9.83
CA LEU A 40 11.69 24.04 -10.84
C LEU A 40 10.36 24.41 -10.17
N PRO A 41 9.62 25.43 -10.66
CA PRO A 41 8.24 25.60 -10.23
C PRO A 41 7.48 24.33 -10.65
N ARG A 42 7.01 23.54 -9.68
CA ARG A 42 5.96 22.56 -9.96
C ARG A 42 4.80 23.32 -10.60
N PRO A 43 4.25 22.88 -11.74
CA PRO A 43 3.14 23.58 -12.36
C PRO A 43 1.89 23.30 -11.51
N LEU A 44 1.76 24.02 -10.40
CA LEU A 44 0.60 23.97 -9.50
C LEU A 44 -0.69 24.18 -10.29
N HIS A 45 -0.64 24.98 -11.36
CA HIS A 45 -1.76 25.22 -12.27
C HIS A 45 -2.17 23.99 -13.10
N ALA A 46 -1.22 23.19 -13.62
CA ALA A 46 -1.55 22.03 -14.44
C ALA A 46 -2.14 20.89 -13.58
N ALA A 47 -1.55 20.62 -12.41
CA ALA A 47 -2.07 19.62 -11.48
C ALA A 47 -3.46 20.02 -10.92
N ALA A 48 -3.66 21.31 -10.61
CA ALA A 48 -4.97 21.82 -10.19
C ALA A 48 -6.01 21.74 -11.31
N GLN A 49 -5.64 22.01 -12.57
CA GLN A 49 -6.54 21.88 -13.72
C GLN A 49 -6.93 20.42 -13.99
N VAL A 50 -5.97 19.48 -13.93
CA VAL A 50 -6.25 18.04 -14.07
C VAL A 50 -7.16 17.55 -12.93
N GLY A 51 -6.91 17.98 -11.69
CA GLY A 51 -7.77 17.67 -10.54
C GLY A 51 -9.20 18.20 -10.69
N LEU A 52 -9.36 19.44 -11.18
CA LEU A 52 -10.66 20.05 -11.43
C LEU A 52 -11.43 19.32 -12.54
N LEU A 53 -10.76 19.00 -13.65
CA LEU A 53 -11.36 18.23 -14.75
C LEU A 53 -11.79 16.83 -14.29
N SER A 54 -10.98 16.18 -13.45
CA SER A 54 -11.34 14.90 -12.83
C SER A 54 -12.59 15.02 -11.96
N ALA A 55 -12.69 16.04 -11.11
CA ALA A 55 -13.85 16.24 -10.23
C ALA A 55 -15.15 16.51 -10.99
N VAL A 56 -15.09 17.30 -12.07
CA VAL A 56 -16.25 17.55 -12.95
C VAL A 56 -16.68 16.26 -13.64
N ALA A 57 -15.73 15.49 -14.20
CA ALA A 57 -16.01 14.20 -14.81
C ALA A 57 -16.65 13.22 -13.80
N SER A 58 -16.13 13.15 -12.57
CA SER A 58 -16.72 12.32 -11.51
C SER A 58 -18.16 12.74 -11.20
N ALA A 59 -18.44 14.04 -11.10
CA ALA A 59 -19.79 14.55 -10.84
C ALA A 59 -20.81 14.10 -11.90
N ILE A 60 -20.41 14.09 -13.18
CA ILE A 60 -21.23 13.64 -14.30
C ILE A 60 -21.47 12.12 -14.23
N LEU A 61 -20.49 11.34 -13.77
CA LEU A 61 -20.59 9.87 -13.74
C LEU A 61 -21.26 9.31 -12.48
N ARG A 62 -21.29 10.05 -11.36
CA ARG A 62 -21.92 9.62 -10.09
C ARG A 62 -23.37 9.12 -10.20
N PRO A 63 -24.25 9.63 -11.08
CA PRO A 63 -25.57 9.04 -11.31
C PRO A 63 -25.53 7.56 -11.70
N THR A 64 -24.45 7.09 -12.35
CA THR A 64 -24.29 5.69 -12.76
C THR A 64 -24.02 4.73 -11.58
N TYR A 65 -23.66 5.24 -10.40
CA TYR A 65 -23.09 4.40 -9.32
C TYR A 65 -24.09 3.40 -8.73
N ARG A 66 -25.39 3.65 -8.87
CA ARG A 66 -26.47 2.73 -8.49
C ARG A 66 -26.87 1.74 -9.58
N SER A 67 -26.44 1.96 -10.81
CA SER A 67 -26.80 1.09 -11.95
C SER A 67 -26.03 -0.23 -11.91
N GLY A 68 -26.42 -1.22 -12.70
CA GLY A 68 -25.60 -2.43 -12.89
C GLY A 68 -24.29 -2.19 -13.66
N ARG A 69 -24.04 -0.97 -14.17
CA ARG A 69 -22.87 -0.62 -14.99
C ARG A 69 -22.27 0.73 -14.58
N PRO A 70 -21.78 0.84 -13.33
CA PRO A 70 -21.15 2.08 -12.86
C PRO A 70 -19.86 2.39 -13.64
N LEU A 71 -19.59 3.69 -13.82
CA LEU A 71 -18.39 4.20 -14.49
C LEU A 71 -17.61 5.08 -13.51
N LEU A 72 -16.42 4.66 -13.09
CA LEU A 72 -15.59 5.41 -12.16
C LEU A 72 -14.44 6.08 -12.91
N THR A 73 -14.20 7.36 -12.64
CA THR A 73 -13.05 8.06 -13.20
C THR A 73 -11.74 7.51 -12.68
N ASN A 74 -11.65 7.25 -11.38
CA ASN A 74 -10.47 6.73 -10.71
C ASN A 74 -10.86 6.03 -9.41
N ARG A 75 -9.88 5.37 -8.78
CA ARG A 75 -10.09 4.65 -7.50
C ARG A 75 -10.65 5.50 -6.37
N HIS A 76 -10.41 6.81 -6.33
CA HIS A 76 -10.92 7.68 -5.25
C HIS A 76 -12.45 7.89 -5.29
N GLU A 77 -13.11 7.48 -6.38
CA GLU A 77 -14.58 7.46 -6.48
C GLU A 77 -15.21 6.14 -5.99
N LEU A 78 -14.40 5.11 -5.73
CA LEU A 78 -14.90 3.84 -5.20
C LEU A 78 -15.63 4.01 -3.85
N PRO A 79 -15.09 4.73 -2.85
CA PRO A 79 -15.82 5.08 -1.62
C PRO A 79 -17.19 5.74 -1.86
N VAL A 80 -17.28 6.60 -2.89
CA VAL A 80 -18.51 7.31 -3.25
C VAL A 80 -19.53 6.33 -3.85
N LEU A 81 -19.08 5.37 -4.67
CA LEU A 81 -19.92 4.28 -5.15
C LEU A 81 -20.48 3.44 -4.00
N LEU A 82 -19.63 3.05 -3.04
CA LEU A 82 -20.05 2.26 -1.88
C LEU A 82 -21.15 2.99 -1.09
N ASN A 83 -20.96 4.28 -0.82
CA ASN A 83 -21.96 5.12 -0.16
C ASN A 83 -23.28 5.17 -0.93
N ARG A 84 -23.23 5.35 -2.26
CA ARG A 84 -24.42 5.45 -3.11
C ARG A 84 -25.24 4.17 -3.15
N ARG A 85 -24.61 3.02 -2.87
CA ARG A 85 -25.21 1.69 -2.78
C ARG A 85 -25.65 1.29 -1.37
N GLY A 86 -25.42 2.13 -0.36
CA GLY A 86 -25.72 1.77 1.02
C GLY A 86 -24.82 0.67 1.57
N LEU A 87 -23.62 0.50 0.99
CA LEU A 87 -22.60 -0.39 1.49
C LEU A 87 -21.85 0.32 2.63
N LEU A 88 -22.41 0.29 3.83
CA LEU A 88 -21.98 1.08 4.99
C LEU A 88 -21.53 0.21 6.19
N GLY A 89 -21.37 -1.09 5.97
CA GLY A 89 -20.92 -2.05 6.98
C GLY A 89 -19.40 -2.03 7.17
N SER A 90 -18.81 -3.22 7.16
CA SER A 90 -17.37 -3.43 7.28
C SER A 90 -16.72 -3.67 5.93
N ALA A 91 -15.48 -3.23 5.81
CA ALA A 91 -14.63 -3.46 4.66
C ALA A 91 -13.21 -3.81 5.07
N VAL A 92 -12.44 -4.31 4.12
CA VAL A 92 -11.02 -4.63 4.28
C VAL A 92 -10.22 -4.13 3.08
N GLU A 93 -9.00 -3.69 3.34
CA GLU A 93 -7.97 -3.43 2.33
C GLU A 93 -6.77 -4.33 2.64
N ILE A 94 -6.27 -5.04 1.63
CA ILE A 94 -5.13 -5.95 1.72
C ILE A 94 -3.99 -5.35 0.90
N GLY A 95 -2.84 -5.15 1.52
CA GLY A 95 -1.72 -4.42 0.93
C GLY A 95 -1.87 -2.92 1.19
N VAL A 96 -1.49 -2.48 2.39
CA VAL A 96 -1.76 -1.13 2.90
C VAL A 96 -0.54 -0.24 2.75
N ARG A 97 0.67 -0.82 2.85
CA ARG A 97 1.94 -0.11 2.84
C ARG A 97 1.97 1.02 3.87
N ALA A 98 1.87 2.28 3.42
CA ALA A 98 1.87 3.45 4.31
C ALA A 98 0.46 3.89 4.74
N GLY A 99 -0.61 3.26 4.24
CA GLY A 99 -2.01 3.60 4.55
C GLY A 99 -2.57 4.80 3.78
N GLU A 100 -2.01 5.13 2.62
CA GLU A 100 -2.48 6.26 1.80
C GLU A 100 -3.89 6.04 1.28
N TYR A 101 -4.14 4.87 0.68
CA TYR A 101 -5.43 4.58 0.11
C TYR A 101 -6.47 4.24 1.18
N SER A 102 -6.09 3.52 2.25
CA SER A 102 -6.90 3.38 3.48
C SER A 102 -7.43 4.73 3.98
N ALA A 103 -6.57 5.75 4.05
CA ALA A 103 -6.98 7.09 4.49
C ALA A 103 -8.01 7.71 3.54
N ILE A 104 -7.84 7.56 2.22
CA ILE A 104 -8.79 8.04 1.22
C ILE A 104 -10.14 7.33 1.34
N ILE A 105 -10.13 6.01 1.56
CA ILE A 105 -11.34 5.24 1.82
C ILE A 105 -12.04 5.80 3.06
N LEU A 106 -11.34 5.92 4.20
CA LEU A 106 -11.93 6.38 5.45
C LEU A 106 -12.45 7.83 5.42
N GLU A 107 -11.78 8.71 4.67
CA GLU A 107 -12.20 10.10 4.46
C GLU A 107 -13.50 10.23 3.68
N ARG A 108 -13.76 9.31 2.74
CA ARG A 108 -14.84 9.46 1.75
C ARG A 108 -15.96 8.45 1.91
N TRP A 109 -15.66 7.26 2.41
CA TRP A 109 -16.61 6.21 2.68
C TRP A 109 -17.28 6.49 4.03
N ASN A 110 -18.58 6.21 4.14
CA ASN A 110 -19.37 6.38 5.37
C ASN A 110 -19.56 5.05 6.11
N GLY A 111 -18.78 4.03 5.77
CA GLY A 111 -18.88 2.72 6.40
C GLY A 111 -18.45 2.70 7.86
N ARG A 112 -18.92 1.67 8.56
CA ARG A 112 -18.69 1.47 9.99
C ARG A 112 -17.22 1.23 10.31
N LEU A 113 -16.54 0.38 9.54
CA LEU A 113 -15.18 -0.06 9.85
C LEU A 113 -14.40 -0.43 8.59
N LEU A 114 -13.20 0.12 8.43
CA LEU A 114 -12.18 -0.38 7.51
C LEU A 114 -11.09 -1.12 8.31
N ILE A 115 -10.83 -2.36 7.92
CA ILE A 115 -9.71 -3.16 8.41
C ILE A 115 -8.58 -3.05 7.39
N SER A 116 -7.47 -2.43 7.77
CA SER A 116 -6.27 -2.28 6.94
C SER A 116 -5.28 -3.40 7.27
N VAL A 117 -5.09 -4.34 6.35
CA VAL A 117 -4.27 -5.56 6.52
C VAL A 117 -3.00 -5.50 5.69
N ASP A 118 -1.86 -5.70 6.34
CA ASP A 118 -0.55 -5.82 5.68
C ASP A 118 0.40 -6.60 6.60
N PRO A 119 1.28 -7.47 6.09
CA PRO A 119 2.26 -8.14 6.95
C PRO A 119 3.34 -7.19 7.47
N TRP A 120 3.67 -6.11 6.73
CA TRP A 120 4.86 -5.28 6.93
C TRP A 120 6.09 -6.14 7.21
N ALA A 121 6.34 -7.08 6.30
CA ALA A 121 7.43 -8.04 6.39
C ALA A 121 8.03 -8.26 5.02
N GLU A 122 9.35 -8.42 5.01
CA GLU A 122 10.12 -8.75 3.81
C GLU A 122 9.79 -10.18 3.37
N ALA A 123 9.50 -10.35 2.08
CA ALA A 123 9.38 -11.66 1.45
C ALA A 123 10.77 -12.16 1.01
N PRO A 124 11.03 -13.48 1.05
CA PRO A 124 12.32 -14.02 0.64
C PRO A 124 12.71 -13.59 -0.79
N ALA A 125 14.01 -13.42 -1.02
CA ALA A 125 14.52 -13.01 -2.32
C ALA A 125 14.11 -14.00 -3.42
N GLY A 126 13.47 -13.49 -4.47
CA GLY A 126 12.94 -14.29 -5.58
C GLY A 126 11.47 -14.69 -5.43
N ASP A 127 10.92 -14.64 -4.21
CA ASP A 127 9.52 -15.00 -3.97
C ASP A 127 8.58 -13.85 -4.29
N TYR A 128 9.02 -12.59 -4.14
CA TYR A 128 8.23 -11.39 -4.47
C TYR A 128 9.14 -10.36 -5.15
N LEU A 129 9.01 -10.28 -6.47
CA LEU A 129 9.79 -9.38 -7.34
C LEU A 129 9.02 -8.06 -7.53
N ASP A 130 9.05 -7.20 -6.52
CA ASP A 130 8.35 -5.92 -6.52
C ASP A 130 9.11 -4.87 -5.70
N ILE A 131 9.02 -3.60 -6.10
CA ILE A 131 9.61 -2.47 -5.37
C ILE A 131 9.03 -2.28 -3.96
N ALA A 132 7.85 -2.83 -3.69
CA ALA A 132 7.22 -2.84 -2.39
C ALA A 132 7.87 -3.84 -1.41
N ASN A 133 8.63 -4.83 -1.90
CA ASN A 133 9.42 -5.74 -1.07
C ASN A 133 10.70 -5.03 -0.59
N VAL A 134 10.57 -4.24 0.46
CA VAL A 134 11.65 -3.43 1.05
C VAL A 134 12.28 -4.16 2.23
N ASP A 135 13.40 -3.64 2.74
CA ASP A 135 14.02 -4.21 3.93
C ASP A 135 13.11 -4.10 5.16
N SER A 136 13.37 -4.97 6.14
CA SER A 136 12.63 -5.02 7.40
C SER A 136 12.57 -3.68 8.14
N ALA A 137 13.63 -2.86 8.10
CA ALA A 137 13.65 -1.56 8.77
C ALA A 137 12.70 -0.56 8.10
N THR A 138 12.62 -0.59 6.78
CA THR A 138 11.69 0.21 5.98
C THR A 138 10.25 -0.26 6.21
N HIS A 139 10.01 -1.57 6.32
CA HIS A 139 8.69 -2.09 6.69
C HIS A 139 8.22 -1.60 8.07
N GLU A 140 9.09 -1.58 9.08
CA GLU A 140 8.74 -1.01 10.39
C GLU A 140 8.38 0.47 10.30
N GLN A 141 9.11 1.25 9.49
CA GLN A 141 8.78 2.66 9.26
C GLN A 141 7.42 2.82 8.57
N LEU A 142 7.14 2.03 7.53
CA LEU A 142 5.87 2.04 6.81
C LEU A 142 4.70 1.66 7.73
N HIS A 143 4.87 0.65 8.58
CA HIS A 143 3.88 0.25 9.57
C HIS A 143 3.60 1.38 10.57
N ALA A 144 4.64 2.03 11.10
CA ALA A 144 4.49 3.16 12.01
C ALA A 144 3.76 4.34 11.34
N VAL A 145 4.08 4.64 10.08
CA VAL A 145 3.40 5.67 9.27
C VAL A 145 1.93 5.32 9.06
N ALA A 146 1.62 4.08 8.66
CA ALA A 146 0.25 3.63 8.46
C ALA A 146 -0.57 3.75 9.74
N ARG A 147 -0.05 3.25 10.87
CA ARG A 147 -0.72 3.39 12.17
C ARG A 147 -0.97 4.84 12.55
N SER A 148 0.04 5.71 12.41
CA SER A 148 -0.10 7.13 12.74
C SER A 148 -1.12 7.83 11.83
N ARG A 149 -1.11 7.53 10.53
CA ARG A 149 -2.00 8.13 9.53
C ARG A 149 -3.46 7.74 9.77
N LEU A 150 -3.69 6.50 10.17
CA LEU A 150 -5.02 5.92 10.31
C LEU A 150 -5.63 6.11 11.70
N ALA A 151 -4.81 6.35 12.73
CA ALA A 151 -5.28 6.57 14.10
C ALA A 151 -6.33 7.68 14.25
N ARG A 152 -6.27 8.73 13.41
CA ARG A 152 -7.23 9.86 13.46
C ARG A 152 -8.68 9.48 13.12
N PHE A 153 -8.92 8.30 12.55
CA PHE A 153 -10.27 7.83 12.21
C PHE A 153 -10.96 7.07 13.36
N GLY A 154 -10.27 6.88 14.49
CA GLY A 154 -10.83 6.27 15.70
C GLY A 154 -11.45 4.91 15.42
N ASP A 155 -12.65 4.69 15.94
CA ASP A 155 -13.37 3.40 15.87
C ASP A 155 -13.72 2.95 14.45
N ARG A 156 -13.52 3.80 13.43
CA ARG A 156 -13.75 3.44 12.02
C ARG A 156 -12.54 2.73 11.39
N SER A 157 -11.40 2.67 12.06
CA SER A 157 -10.17 2.12 11.50
C SER A 157 -9.51 1.12 12.43
N GLU A 158 -9.22 -0.06 11.89
CA GLU A 158 -8.37 -1.05 12.51
C GLU A 158 -7.17 -1.34 11.60
N VAL A 159 -5.99 -1.52 12.20
CA VAL A 159 -4.75 -1.85 11.48
C VAL A 159 -4.28 -3.22 11.95
N TRP A 160 -4.25 -4.18 11.04
CA TRP A 160 -3.94 -5.58 11.31
C TRP A 160 -2.61 -5.95 10.67
N ARG A 161 -1.58 -6.15 11.50
CA ARG A 161 -0.26 -6.62 11.06
C ARG A 161 -0.24 -8.14 10.96
N MET A 162 -0.63 -8.67 9.80
CA MET A 162 -0.69 -10.10 9.49
C MET A 162 -0.86 -10.31 7.97
N THR A 163 -0.77 -11.56 7.52
CA THR A 163 -1.02 -11.89 6.11
C THR A 163 -2.50 -11.75 5.76
N GLY A 164 -2.80 -11.66 4.46
CA GLY A 164 -4.19 -11.67 3.97
C GLY A 164 -4.93 -12.95 4.38
N ASP A 165 -4.27 -14.10 4.33
CA ASP A 165 -4.86 -15.39 4.71
C ASP A 165 -5.24 -15.44 6.19
N ASP A 166 -4.33 -15.05 7.09
CA ASP A 166 -4.58 -15.00 8.53
C ASP A 166 -5.72 -14.04 8.88
N ALA A 167 -5.81 -12.91 8.18
CA ALA A 167 -6.91 -11.96 8.34
C ALA A 167 -8.24 -12.56 7.84
N ALA A 168 -8.22 -13.26 6.71
CA ALA A 168 -9.39 -13.85 6.10
C ALA A 168 -9.98 -15.01 6.93
N GLU A 169 -9.18 -15.68 7.77
CA GLU A 169 -9.65 -16.68 8.75
C GLU A 169 -10.43 -16.05 9.92
N ARG A 170 -10.11 -14.80 10.27
CA ARG A 170 -10.78 -14.06 11.35
C ARG A 170 -12.09 -13.41 10.91
N ILE A 171 -12.35 -13.36 9.62
CA ILE A 171 -13.50 -12.69 9.03
C ILE A 171 -14.56 -13.72 8.66
N SER A 172 -15.77 -13.51 9.16
CA SER A 172 -16.90 -14.40 8.85
C SER A 172 -17.21 -14.39 7.34
N PRO A 173 -17.58 -15.54 6.74
CA PRO A 173 -18.03 -15.59 5.35
C PRO A 173 -19.19 -14.63 5.09
N ARG A 174 -19.23 -14.04 3.88
CA ARG A 174 -20.30 -13.15 3.41
C ARG A 174 -20.65 -12.01 4.38
N SER A 175 -19.67 -11.45 5.09
CA SER A 175 -19.89 -10.42 6.11
C SER A 175 -19.40 -9.04 5.71
N LEU A 176 -18.55 -8.94 4.68
CA LEU A 176 -17.96 -7.68 4.23
C LEU A 176 -18.80 -7.04 3.13
N ASP A 177 -19.00 -5.73 3.26
CA ASP A 177 -19.61 -4.89 2.22
C ASP A 177 -18.64 -4.66 1.07
N PHE A 178 -17.34 -4.64 1.37
CA PHE A 178 -16.29 -4.26 0.44
C PHE A 178 -14.95 -4.93 0.78
N VAL A 179 -14.24 -5.40 -0.24
CA VAL A 179 -12.84 -5.84 -0.16
C VAL A 179 -12.04 -5.10 -1.24
N TYR A 180 -10.85 -4.60 -0.89
CA TYR A 180 -9.87 -4.03 -1.82
C TYR A 180 -8.56 -4.81 -1.80
N LEU A 181 -8.12 -5.32 -2.95
CA LEU A 181 -6.88 -6.08 -3.13
C LEU A 181 -5.79 -5.21 -3.80
N ASP A 182 -4.69 -4.96 -3.09
CA ASP A 182 -3.54 -4.15 -3.53
C ASP A 182 -2.22 -4.72 -2.93
N ALA A 183 -2.14 -6.06 -2.87
CA ALA A 183 -1.06 -6.78 -2.20
C ALA A 183 0.05 -7.20 -3.16
N ARG A 184 0.00 -8.44 -3.66
CA ARG A 184 0.95 -8.95 -4.65
C ARG A 184 0.36 -8.86 -6.05
N HIS A 185 1.21 -8.54 -7.03
CA HIS A 185 0.79 -8.27 -8.40
C HIS A 185 1.03 -9.42 -9.39
N ASP A 186 1.77 -10.46 -8.98
CA ASP A 186 1.93 -11.65 -9.80
C ASP A 186 0.61 -12.42 -9.93
N ARG A 187 0.40 -13.03 -11.10
CA ARG A 187 -0.85 -13.68 -11.45
C ARG A 187 -1.31 -14.71 -10.40
N SER A 188 -0.40 -15.58 -9.95
CA SER A 188 -0.72 -16.66 -9.01
C SER A 188 -1.22 -16.12 -7.66
N SER A 189 -0.56 -15.08 -7.15
CA SER A 189 -0.95 -14.48 -5.88
C SER A 189 -2.30 -13.75 -6.00
N VAL A 190 -2.57 -13.09 -7.12
CA VAL A 190 -3.88 -12.46 -7.37
C VAL A 190 -4.98 -13.52 -7.49
N GLU A 191 -4.76 -14.63 -8.19
CA GLU A 191 -5.73 -15.74 -8.28
C GLU A 191 -6.02 -16.34 -6.90
N HIS A 192 -5.00 -16.49 -6.04
CA HIS A 192 -5.15 -16.92 -4.64
C HIS A 192 -5.97 -15.91 -3.83
N ASP A 193 -5.62 -14.61 -3.89
CA ASP A 193 -6.34 -13.56 -3.19
C ASP A 193 -7.81 -13.47 -3.63
N LEU A 194 -8.12 -13.67 -4.91
CA LEU A 194 -9.49 -13.74 -5.41
C LEU A 194 -10.25 -14.92 -4.79
N ALA A 195 -9.64 -16.11 -4.75
CA ALA A 195 -10.23 -17.31 -4.14
C ALA A 195 -10.43 -17.17 -2.63
N THR A 196 -9.49 -16.50 -1.96
CA THR A 196 -9.58 -16.18 -0.54
C THR A 196 -10.68 -15.15 -0.32
N TRP A 197 -10.63 -13.98 -0.93
CA TRP A 197 -11.47 -12.87 -0.45
C TRP A 197 -12.88 -12.83 -1.02
N LEU A 198 -13.15 -13.41 -2.19
CA LEU A 198 -14.50 -13.40 -2.77
C LEU A 198 -15.57 -14.01 -1.83
N PRO A 199 -15.37 -15.19 -1.20
CA PRO A 199 -16.33 -15.76 -0.23
C PRO A 199 -16.62 -14.91 1.01
N ARG A 200 -15.77 -13.92 1.33
CA ARG A 200 -15.95 -13.03 2.48
C ARG A 200 -16.83 -11.83 2.14
N VAL A 201 -17.02 -11.51 0.86
CA VAL A 201 -17.91 -10.44 0.39
C VAL A 201 -19.37 -10.91 0.47
N ARG A 202 -20.24 -10.09 1.04
CA ARG A 202 -21.68 -10.39 1.12
C ARG A 202 -22.39 -10.24 -0.23
N PRO A 203 -23.56 -10.87 -0.42
CA PRO A 203 -24.44 -10.55 -1.54
C PRO A 203 -24.74 -9.05 -1.64
N GLY A 204 -24.65 -8.50 -2.84
CA GLY A 204 -24.74 -7.07 -3.12
C GLY A 204 -23.48 -6.25 -2.81
N GLY A 205 -22.42 -6.87 -2.26
CA GLY A 205 -21.15 -6.24 -1.93
C GLY A 205 -20.24 -5.99 -3.14
N VAL A 206 -19.03 -5.49 -2.88
CA VAL A 206 -18.04 -5.17 -3.92
C VAL A 206 -16.70 -5.85 -3.61
N LEU A 207 -16.15 -6.54 -4.61
CA LEU A 207 -14.73 -6.90 -4.62
C LEU A 207 -14.02 -5.96 -5.60
N ALA A 208 -12.89 -5.40 -5.21
CA ALA A 208 -12.10 -4.52 -6.05
C ALA A 208 -10.62 -4.73 -5.82
N GLY A 209 -9.81 -4.13 -6.68
CA GLY A 209 -8.36 -4.08 -6.49
C GLY A 209 -7.68 -3.06 -7.38
N HIS A 210 -6.38 -2.94 -7.22
CA HIS A 210 -5.53 -2.01 -7.97
C HIS A 210 -4.83 -2.70 -9.15
N ASP A 211 -3.99 -1.94 -9.86
CA ASP A 211 -3.04 -2.39 -10.88
C ASP A 211 -3.59 -3.37 -11.92
N TYR A 212 -4.78 -3.09 -12.44
CA TYR A 212 -5.50 -3.89 -13.44
C TYR A 212 -4.82 -3.85 -14.82
N LEU A 213 -3.65 -4.48 -14.90
CA LEU A 213 -2.81 -4.58 -16.08
C LEU A 213 -1.93 -5.83 -15.96
N ASP A 214 -1.32 -6.20 -17.08
CA ASP A 214 -0.31 -7.25 -17.14
C ASP A 214 0.99 -6.69 -17.75
N GLY A 215 2.13 -7.26 -17.37
CA GLY A 215 3.43 -6.98 -17.95
C GLY A 215 4.55 -6.88 -16.93
N ASP A 216 5.78 -6.88 -17.42
CA ASP A 216 6.97 -6.58 -16.64
C ASP A 216 7.27 -5.08 -16.72
N PHE A 217 7.30 -4.40 -15.57
CA PHE A 217 7.52 -2.97 -15.46
C PHE A 217 8.72 -2.68 -14.58
N PRO A 218 9.97 -2.77 -15.05
CA PRO A 218 11.12 -2.41 -14.23
C PRO A 218 11.10 -0.93 -13.81
N PRO A 219 11.33 -0.57 -12.53
CA PRO A 219 11.71 -1.43 -11.40
C PRO A 219 10.52 -1.94 -10.54
N HIS A 220 9.28 -1.73 -10.97
CA HIS A 220 8.06 -2.05 -10.24
C HIS A 220 7.79 -3.55 -10.09
N GLY A 221 8.11 -4.39 -11.07
CA GLY A 221 7.97 -5.85 -10.98
C GLY A 221 7.12 -6.48 -12.09
N ASP A 222 6.79 -7.76 -11.91
CA ASP A 222 5.90 -8.52 -12.80
C ASP A 222 4.43 -8.38 -12.36
N PHE A 223 3.56 -8.06 -13.32
CA PHE A 223 2.13 -7.86 -13.13
C PHE A 223 1.35 -8.86 -13.96
N GLY A 224 0.44 -9.58 -13.31
CA GLY A 224 -0.50 -10.51 -13.94
C GLY A 224 -1.94 -10.33 -13.47
N VAL A 225 -2.25 -9.14 -12.95
CA VAL A 225 -3.52 -8.83 -12.28
C VAL A 225 -4.69 -8.91 -13.25
N ARG A 226 -4.55 -8.36 -14.46
CA ARG A 226 -5.66 -8.34 -15.42
C ARG A 226 -5.98 -9.76 -15.89
N SER A 227 -4.97 -10.55 -16.23
CA SER A 227 -5.15 -11.94 -16.61
C SER A 227 -5.78 -12.78 -15.50
N ALA A 228 -5.34 -12.59 -14.25
CA ALA A 228 -5.92 -13.27 -13.08
C ALA A 228 -7.41 -12.91 -12.90
N VAL A 229 -7.73 -11.62 -12.86
CA VAL A 229 -9.09 -11.12 -12.63
C VAL A 229 -10.04 -11.51 -13.77
N ASP A 230 -9.63 -11.32 -15.03
CA ASP A 230 -10.46 -11.68 -16.18
C ASP A 230 -10.70 -13.18 -16.25
N GLY A 231 -9.65 -13.99 -16.04
CA GLY A 231 -9.74 -15.44 -16.01
C GLY A 231 -10.67 -15.96 -14.91
N TYR A 232 -10.54 -15.41 -13.71
CA TYR A 232 -11.34 -15.82 -12.54
C TYR A 232 -12.83 -15.53 -12.73
N PHE A 233 -13.18 -14.34 -13.26
CA PHE A 233 -14.58 -13.93 -13.39
C PHE A 233 -15.23 -14.33 -14.72
N ALA A 234 -14.47 -14.69 -15.75
CA ALA A 234 -15.01 -15.21 -17.01
C ALA A 234 -15.90 -16.44 -16.79
N GLY A 235 -15.46 -17.38 -15.94
CA GLY A 235 -16.22 -18.59 -15.61
C GLY A 235 -17.48 -18.33 -14.77
N ALA A 236 -17.47 -17.27 -13.97
CA ALA A 236 -18.59 -16.90 -13.09
C ALA A 236 -19.66 -16.03 -13.80
N GLY A 237 -19.40 -15.57 -15.03
CA GLY A 237 -20.28 -14.65 -15.75
C GLY A 237 -20.40 -13.27 -15.09
N LEU A 238 -19.50 -12.94 -14.16
CA LEU A 238 -19.48 -11.66 -13.47
C LEU A 238 -18.71 -10.63 -14.28
N ARG A 239 -19.23 -9.41 -14.33
CA ARG A 239 -18.60 -8.32 -15.09
C ARG A 239 -17.51 -7.65 -14.27
N VAL A 240 -16.31 -7.63 -14.83
CA VAL A 240 -15.21 -6.79 -14.35
C VAL A 240 -15.39 -5.37 -14.90
N HIS A 241 -15.30 -4.38 -14.01
CA HIS A 241 -15.28 -2.97 -14.32
C HIS A 241 -13.87 -2.42 -14.07
N ALA A 242 -13.46 -1.42 -14.85
CA ALA A 242 -12.19 -0.74 -14.69
C ALA A 242 -12.41 0.78 -14.59
N THR A 243 -11.55 1.47 -13.87
CA THR A 243 -11.53 2.94 -13.83
C THR A 243 -11.02 3.54 -15.14
N LEU A 244 -11.41 4.78 -15.42
CA LEU A 244 -11.27 5.37 -16.77
C LEU A 244 -10.03 6.27 -16.97
N ALA A 245 -9.57 6.96 -15.94
CA ALA A 245 -8.68 8.13 -16.05
C ALA A 245 -7.43 8.06 -15.16
N ASP A 246 -7.09 6.89 -14.62
CA ASP A 246 -5.92 6.62 -13.77
C ASP A 246 -4.91 5.65 -14.42
N ARG A 247 -4.90 5.60 -15.76
CA ARG A 247 -3.86 4.86 -16.49
C ARG A 247 -2.44 5.38 -16.15
N PRO A 248 -1.43 4.49 -16.10
CA PRO A 248 -1.51 3.06 -16.39
C PRO A 248 -2.08 2.22 -15.23
N TRP A 249 -1.98 2.72 -13.99
CA TRP A 249 -2.34 2.01 -12.75
C TRP A 249 -3.84 2.07 -12.45
N VAL A 250 -4.60 1.35 -13.28
CA VAL A 250 -6.06 1.31 -13.25
C VAL A 250 -6.56 0.42 -12.11
N SER A 251 -7.62 0.81 -11.42
CA SER A 251 -8.32 -0.08 -10.49
C SER A 251 -9.45 -0.84 -11.17
N TRP A 252 -9.73 -2.03 -10.66
CA TRP A 252 -10.84 -2.87 -11.10
C TRP A 252 -11.84 -3.12 -9.97
N PHE A 253 -13.07 -3.47 -10.32
CA PHE A 253 -14.06 -3.93 -9.35
C PHE A 253 -15.15 -4.80 -9.99
N VAL A 254 -15.77 -5.63 -9.17
CA VAL A 254 -16.88 -6.52 -9.50
C VAL A 254 -18.00 -6.31 -8.49
N LEU A 255 -19.23 -6.19 -8.99
CA LEU A 255 -20.43 -6.16 -8.15
C LEU A 255 -20.87 -7.60 -7.87
N ILE A 256 -20.95 -7.99 -6.60
CA ILE A 256 -21.35 -9.34 -6.21
C ILE A 256 -22.89 -9.38 -6.16
N PRO A 257 -23.55 -10.31 -6.86
CA PRO A 257 -25.01 -10.41 -6.89
C PRO A 257 -25.63 -10.80 -5.54
#